data_AF-A0AAW5V9X8-F1
#
_entry.id   AF-A0AAW5V9X8-F1
#
_cell.length_a   1.000
_cell.length_b   1.000
_cell.length_c   1.000
_cell.angle_alpha   90.00
_cell.angle_beta   90.00
_cell.angle_gamma   90.00
#
_symmetry.space_group_name_H-M   'P 1'
#
loop_
_entity.id
_entity.type
_entity.pdbx_description
1 polymer ?
#
loop_
_entity_poly.entity_id
_entity_poly.type
_entity_poly.pdbx_seq_one_letter_code
_entity_poly.pdbx_strand_id
1 'polypeptide(L)'
;MEAENQKVILRVEKDHELIRANVSKKSDWVKFSKTKELAVQNFLKEVIQNKSQNDYYVSWDEKMNIIFPNILGKGTLLDTTPLLEYKKVLETRETFAITEINNRIQGKPYRIISIDWEKPRMYGDIIGHKPKTIKIQIDNQVIVLDQIKMIFGTKSGYKVGVIGP
;
A
#
# COMPACT_ATOMS: atom_id res chain seq x y z
N MET A 1 -23.23 14.95 20.18
CA MET A 1 -23.09 15.32 18.75
C MET A 1 -22.08 16.45 18.53
N GLU A 2 -22.35 17.71 18.88
CA GLU A 2 -21.42 18.83 18.56
C GLU A 2 -20.08 18.75 19.31
N ALA A 3 -20.10 18.44 20.61
CA ALA A 3 -18.88 18.24 21.41
C ALA A 3 -18.08 16.99 21.02
N GLU A 4 -18.73 15.96 20.46
CA GLU A 4 -18.04 14.76 19.97
C GLU A 4 -17.38 15.02 18.63
N ASN A 5 -18.06 15.76 17.73
CA ASN A 5 -17.48 16.20 16.47
C ASN A 5 -16.23 17.06 16.70
N GLN A 6 -16.28 17.99 17.65
CA GLN A 6 -15.10 18.79 18.03
C GLN A 6 -13.95 17.93 18.55
N LYS A 7 -14.22 16.90 19.35
CA LYS A 7 -13.17 15.96 19.81
C LYS A 7 -12.53 15.20 18.67
N VAL A 8 -13.31 14.78 17.68
CA VAL A 8 -12.79 14.09 16.48
C VAL A 8 -11.91 15.03 15.66
N ILE A 9 -12.37 16.26 15.41
CA ILE A 9 -11.60 17.28 14.66
C ILE A 9 -10.25 17.53 15.34
N LEU A 10 -10.24 17.81 16.65
CA LEU A 10 -9.00 18.04 17.41
C LEU A 10 -8.04 16.84 17.36
N ARG A 11 -8.58 15.62 17.28
CA ARG A 11 -7.76 14.41 17.15
C ARG A 11 -7.14 14.30 15.76
N VAL A 12 -7.92 14.55 14.72
CA VAL A 12 -7.43 14.58 13.33
C VAL A 12 -6.31 15.63 13.18
N GLU A 13 -6.49 16.83 13.74
CA GLU A 13 -5.47 17.88 13.70
C GLU A 13 -4.17 17.46 14.39
N LYS A 14 -4.24 16.86 15.59
CA LYS A 14 -3.07 16.32 16.29
C LYS A 14 -2.37 15.21 15.49
N ASP A 15 -3.13 14.32 14.87
CA ASP A 15 -2.59 13.27 14.03
C ASP A 15 -1.90 13.85 12.78
N HIS A 16 -2.44 14.92 12.20
CA HIS A 16 -1.83 15.64 11.08
C HIS A 16 -0.51 16.31 11.48
N GLU A 17 -0.43 16.92 12.66
CA GLU A 17 0.81 17.48 13.20
C GLU A 17 1.89 16.39 13.35
N LEU A 18 1.53 15.23 13.90
CA LEU A 18 2.43 14.09 14.03
C LEU A 18 2.98 13.63 12.67
N ILE A 19 2.12 13.51 11.65
CA ILE A 19 2.52 13.12 10.30
C ILE A 19 3.46 14.18 9.68
N ARG A 20 3.14 15.46 9.84
CA ARG A 20 3.97 16.57 9.33
C ARG A 20 5.35 16.60 9.97
N ALA A 21 5.45 16.29 11.28
CA ALA A 21 6.74 16.22 11.97
C ALA A 21 7.69 15.17 11.35
N ASN A 22 7.16 14.11 10.74
CA ASN A 22 7.96 13.06 10.10
C ASN A 22 8.56 13.46 8.73
N VAL A 23 8.09 14.54 8.10
CA VAL A 23 8.65 15.04 6.81
C VAL A 23 10.17 15.26 6.92
N SER A 24 10.64 15.69 8.09
CA SER A 24 12.06 15.98 8.34
C SER A 24 12.97 14.75 8.37
N LYS A 25 12.41 13.54 8.54
CA LYS A 25 13.18 12.33 8.88
C LYS A 25 13.87 11.63 7.71
N LYS A 26 13.82 12.18 6.48
CA LYS A 26 14.45 11.63 5.25
C LYS A 26 14.49 10.09 5.22
N SER A 27 13.34 9.47 5.48
CA SER A 27 13.22 8.02 5.57
C SER A 27 13.04 7.42 4.17
N ASP A 28 13.50 6.20 3.98
CA ASP A 28 13.30 5.42 2.75
C ASP A 28 12.89 3.99 3.11
N TRP A 29 12.55 3.19 2.10
CA TRP A 29 12.15 1.80 2.28
C TRP A 29 13.23 1.00 2.99
N VAL A 30 12.83 0.24 4.01
CA VAL A 30 13.75 -0.69 4.70
C VAL A 30 14.18 -1.80 3.75
N LYS A 31 13.24 -2.27 2.92
CA LYS A 31 13.47 -3.24 1.85
C LYS A 31 12.60 -2.88 0.65
N PHE A 32 13.15 -3.03 -0.54
CA PHE A 32 12.55 -2.53 -1.78
C PHE A 32 12.93 -3.39 -2.98
N SER A 33 12.14 -3.24 -4.03
CA SER A 33 12.40 -3.83 -5.35
C SER A 33 12.95 -2.79 -6.32
N LYS A 34 13.78 -3.21 -7.27
CA LYS A 34 14.40 -2.30 -8.24
C LYS A 34 13.44 -1.75 -9.28
N THR A 35 12.36 -2.46 -9.58
CA THR A 35 11.31 -2.03 -10.50
C THR A 35 9.93 -2.24 -9.87
N LYS A 36 8.92 -1.53 -10.39
CA LYS A 36 7.52 -1.67 -9.96
C LYS A 36 6.96 -3.08 -10.25
N GLU A 37 7.37 -3.70 -11.35
CA GLU A 37 7.02 -5.09 -11.68
C GLU A 37 7.63 -6.07 -10.67
N LEU A 38 8.90 -5.86 -10.33
CA LEU A 38 9.58 -6.70 -9.35
C LEU A 38 8.97 -6.54 -7.95
N ALA A 39 8.47 -5.34 -7.61
CA ALA A 39 7.72 -5.12 -6.37
C ALA A 39 6.47 -6.00 -6.29
N VAL A 40 5.70 -6.09 -7.39
CA VAL A 40 4.54 -6.99 -7.47
C VAL A 40 4.97 -8.45 -7.33
N GLN A 41 5.99 -8.87 -8.07
CA GLN A 41 6.48 -10.26 -8.02
C GLN A 41 6.95 -10.66 -6.62
N ASN A 42 7.76 -9.82 -5.98
CA ASN A 42 8.33 -10.07 -4.67
C ASN A 42 7.25 -10.08 -3.57
N PHE A 43 6.29 -9.15 -3.63
CA PHE A 43 5.15 -9.13 -2.71
C PHE A 43 4.29 -10.40 -2.85
N LEU A 44 3.91 -10.79 -4.07
CA LEU A 44 3.11 -12.00 -4.27
C LEU A 44 3.83 -13.26 -3.77
N LYS A 45 5.15 -13.33 -3.99
CA LYS A 45 5.97 -14.42 -3.48
C LYS A 45 5.96 -14.48 -1.96
N GLU A 46 6.01 -13.35 -1.26
CA GLU A 46 5.90 -13.30 0.20
C GLU A 46 4.54 -13.76 0.71
N VAL A 47 3.46 -13.25 0.11
CA VAL A 47 2.08 -13.59 0.47
C VAL A 47 1.86 -15.10 0.38
N ILE A 48 2.28 -15.72 -0.72
CA ILE A 48 2.09 -17.16 -0.96
C ILE A 48 2.96 -18.03 -0.05
N GLN A 49 4.15 -17.54 0.31
CA GLN A 49 5.04 -18.27 1.22
C GLN A 49 4.59 -18.20 2.69
N ASN A 50 3.47 -17.52 2.99
CA ASN A 50 2.96 -17.28 4.35
C ASN A 50 4.06 -16.81 5.31
N LYS A 51 4.98 -15.99 4.81
CA LYS A 51 6.01 -15.40 5.67
C LYS A 51 5.32 -14.39 6.57
N SER A 52 5.57 -14.50 7.88
CA SER A 52 5.13 -13.50 8.86
C SER A 52 5.73 -12.12 8.61
N GLN A 53 6.79 -12.05 7.78
CA GLN A 53 7.43 -10.83 7.32
C GLN A 53 6.86 -10.38 5.98
N ASN A 54 6.25 -9.20 5.98
CA ASN A 54 5.72 -8.51 4.80
C ASN A 54 6.75 -7.48 4.28
N ASP A 55 7.97 -7.92 3.98
CA ASP A 55 9.08 -7.00 3.69
C ASP A 55 8.90 -6.21 2.39
N TYR A 56 8.11 -6.69 1.43
CA TYR A 56 7.83 -6.00 0.18
C TYR A 56 6.47 -5.29 0.16
N TYR A 57 5.79 -5.26 1.31
CA TYR A 57 4.65 -4.39 1.58
C TYR A 57 5.06 -3.25 2.51
N VAL A 58 4.51 -2.05 2.30
CA VAL A 58 4.88 -0.88 3.11
C VAL A 58 4.36 -1.06 4.54
N SER A 59 5.29 -1.06 5.50
CA SER A 59 4.98 -1.19 6.93
C SER A 59 4.23 0.02 7.47
N TRP A 60 3.66 -0.08 8.67
CA TRP A 60 3.02 1.08 9.31
C TRP A 60 4.01 2.24 9.51
N ASP A 61 5.24 1.95 9.92
CA ASP A 61 6.26 2.97 10.13
C ASP A 61 6.69 3.61 8.80
N GLU A 62 6.84 2.84 7.73
CA GLU A 62 7.12 3.40 6.40
C GLU A 62 5.92 4.21 5.88
N LYS A 63 4.67 3.79 6.16
CA LYS A 63 3.48 4.59 5.86
C LYS A 63 3.54 5.95 6.58
N MET A 64 3.83 5.95 7.88
CA MET A 64 3.91 7.16 8.73
C MET A 64 5.06 8.10 8.34
N ASN A 65 6.19 7.57 7.90
CA ASN A 65 7.40 8.35 7.64
C ASN A 65 7.59 8.71 6.16
N ILE A 66 6.98 7.98 5.23
CA ILE A 66 7.24 8.14 3.79
C ILE A 66 5.94 8.43 3.03
N ILE A 67 4.88 7.64 3.22
CA ILE A 67 3.65 7.80 2.41
C ILE A 67 2.79 8.95 2.93
N PHE A 68 2.36 8.90 4.18
CA PHE A 68 1.40 9.85 4.76
C PHE A 68 1.87 11.30 4.66
N PRO A 69 3.13 11.64 4.92
CA PRO A 69 3.62 13.01 4.72
C PRO A 69 3.48 13.51 3.28
N ASN A 70 3.48 12.61 2.30
CA ASN A 70 3.40 12.90 0.87
C ASN A 70 1.96 12.89 0.31
N ILE A 71 0.99 12.32 1.03
CA ILE A 71 -0.41 12.21 0.59
C ILE A 71 -1.40 13.01 1.45
N LEU A 72 -0.99 13.48 2.63
CA LEU A 72 -1.82 14.31 3.50
C LEU A 72 -2.25 15.59 2.76
N GLY A 73 -3.53 15.94 2.88
CA GLY A 73 -4.16 17.08 2.22
C GLY A 73 -4.50 16.86 0.75
N LYS A 74 -4.42 15.62 0.24
CA LYS A 74 -4.69 15.28 -1.18
C LYS A 74 -6.05 14.62 -1.42
N GLY A 75 -7.01 14.82 -0.50
CA GLY A 75 -8.37 14.30 -0.61
C GLY A 75 -8.47 12.81 -0.31
N THR A 76 -7.62 12.31 0.59
CA THR A 76 -7.65 10.90 1.01
C THR A 76 -8.38 10.75 2.35
N LEU A 77 -8.77 9.52 2.71
CA LEU A 77 -9.39 9.25 4.02
C LEU A 77 -8.51 9.70 5.21
N LEU A 78 -7.19 9.80 5.02
CA LEU A 78 -6.25 10.33 6.03
C LEU A 78 -6.59 11.78 6.45
N ASP A 79 -7.24 12.54 5.57
CA ASP A 79 -7.53 13.95 5.80
C ASP A 79 -8.69 14.16 6.77
N THR A 80 -9.55 13.14 6.94
CA THR A 80 -10.80 13.24 7.70
C THR A 80 -10.96 12.17 8.77
N THR A 81 -10.08 11.18 8.83
CA THR A 81 -10.20 10.03 9.73
C THR A 81 -9.05 10.03 10.75
N PRO A 82 -9.33 9.95 12.05
CA PRO A 82 -8.32 9.75 13.08
C PRO A 82 -7.38 8.58 12.76
N LEU A 83 -6.10 8.75 13.03
CA LEU A 83 -5.06 7.82 12.58
C LEU A 83 -5.25 6.40 13.10
N LEU A 84 -5.74 6.25 14.33
CA LEU A 84 -6.05 4.94 14.92
C LEU A 84 -7.17 4.21 14.18
N GLU A 85 -8.21 4.95 13.76
CA GLU A 85 -9.34 4.39 13.00
C GLU A 85 -8.91 4.10 11.57
N TYR A 86 -8.14 5.01 10.97
CA TYR A 86 -7.55 4.85 9.66
C TYR A 86 -6.67 3.58 9.60
N LYS A 87 -5.86 3.34 10.63
CA LYS A 87 -5.06 2.11 10.78
C LYS A 87 -5.92 0.86 10.74
N LYS A 88 -6.99 0.80 11.54
CA LYS A 88 -7.91 -0.35 11.57
C LYS A 88 -8.56 -0.60 10.21
N VAL A 89 -8.94 0.46 9.50
CA VAL A 89 -9.51 0.36 8.14
C VAL A 89 -8.49 -0.23 7.17
N LEU A 90 -7.24 0.24 7.21
CA LEU A 90 -6.18 -0.30 6.37
C LEU A 90 -5.90 -1.77 6.68
N GLU A 91 -5.70 -2.14 7.94
CA GLU A 91 -5.44 -3.52 8.38
C GLU A 91 -6.55 -4.50 7.97
N THR A 92 -7.80 -4.04 8.03
CA THR A 92 -8.97 -4.83 7.59
C THR A 92 -8.92 -5.07 6.08
N ARG A 93 -8.68 -4.02 5.29
CA ARG A 93 -8.56 -4.13 3.82
C ARG A 93 -7.37 -4.99 3.41
N GLU A 94 -6.26 -4.85 4.13
CA GLU A 94 -5.05 -5.66 3.95
C GLU A 94 -5.32 -7.14 4.16
N THR A 95 -6.00 -7.47 5.26
CA THR A 95 -6.40 -8.86 5.57
C THR A 95 -7.25 -9.45 4.44
N PHE A 96 -8.32 -8.76 4.02
CA PHE A 96 -9.18 -9.23 2.93
C PHE A 96 -8.42 -9.42 1.61
N ALA A 97 -7.55 -8.48 1.27
CA ALA A 97 -6.74 -8.55 0.05
C ALA A 97 -5.79 -9.75 0.07
N ILE A 98 -5.09 -9.98 1.18
CA ILE A 98 -4.17 -11.11 1.34
C ILE A 98 -4.93 -12.43 1.29
N THR A 99 -6.05 -12.53 1.98
CA THR A 99 -6.92 -13.72 1.93
C THR A 99 -7.38 -14.01 0.51
N GLU A 100 -7.82 -12.99 -0.24
CA GLU A 100 -8.27 -13.17 -1.62
C GLU A 100 -7.12 -13.57 -2.56
N ILE A 101 -5.93 -12.96 -2.43
CA ILE A 101 -4.74 -13.36 -3.20
C ILE A 101 -4.41 -14.83 -2.93
N ASN A 102 -4.40 -15.24 -1.66
CA ASN A 102 -4.13 -16.61 -1.27
C ASN A 102 -5.20 -17.59 -1.79
N ASN A 103 -6.48 -17.21 -1.76
CA ASN A 103 -7.58 -18.02 -2.27
C ASN A 103 -7.54 -18.20 -3.79
N ARG A 104 -7.07 -17.18 -4.53
CA ARG A 104 -6.94 -17.24 -5.99
C ARG A 104 -5.72 -18.03 -6.45
N ILE A 105 -4.59 -17.87 -5.75
CA ILE A 105 -3.33 -18.52 -6.15
C ILE A 105 -3.20 -19.92 -5.54
N GLN A 106 -3.80 -20.15 -4.36
CA GLN A 106 -3.87 -21.46 -3.69
C GLN A 106 -2.51 -22.15 -3.49
N GLY A 107 -1.44 -21.36 -3.29
CA GLY A 107 -0.09 -21.92 -3.16
C GLY A 107 0.49 -22.51 -4.44
N LYS A 108 -0.22 -22.43 -5.57
CA LYS A 108 0.22 -23.01 -6.83
C LYS A 108 1.35 -22.20 -7.47
N PRO A 109 2.25 -22.85 -8.24
CA PRO A 109 3.18 -22.15 -9.10
C PRO A 109 2.43 -21.22 -10.05
N TYR A 110 2.93 -20.00 -10.20
CA TYR A 110 2.32 -18.98 -11.04
C TYR A 110 3.37 -18.22 -11.84
N ARG A 111 2.93 -17.60 -12.92
CA ARG A 111 3.74 -16.67 -13.72
C ARG A 111 2.96 -15.38 -13.98
N ILE A 112 3.56 -14.24 -13.69
CA ILE A 112 2.99 -12.95 -14.12
C ILE A 112 3.16 -12.85 -15.64
N ILE A 113 2.06 -12.73 -16.37
CA ILE A 113 2.05 -12.62 -17.84
C ILE A 113 2.22 -11.15 -18.24
N SER A 114 1.42 -10.27 -17.64
CA SER A 114 1.45 -8.85 -17.93
C SER A 114 0.94 -8.03 -16.75
N ILE A 115 1.42 -6.79 -16.67
CA ILE A 115 0.89 -5.77 -15.78
C ILE A 115 0.63 -4.53 -16.62
N ASP A 116 -0.65 -4.18 -16.77
CA ASP A 116 -1.05 -2.95 -17.42
C ASP A 116 -1.09 -1.85 -16.37
N TRP A 117 -0.48 -0.71 -16.65
CA TRP A 117 -0.33 0.39 -15.69
C TRP A 117 -1.19 1.60 -16.09
N GLU A 118 -1.78 2.27 -15.10
CA GLU A 118 -2.27 3.63 -15.29
C GLU A 118 -1.10 4.61 -15.41
N LYS A 119 -1.38 5.83 -15.89
CA LYS A 119 -0.41 6.93 -15.85
C LYS A 119 0.03 7.16 -14.39
N PRO A 120 1.34 7.23 -14.11
CA PRO A 120 1.81 7.42 -12.74
C PRO A 120 1.34 8.76 -12.17
N ARG A 121 1.16 8.80 -10.85
CA ARG A 121 0.79 10.00 -10.10
C ARG A 121 1.93 10.42 -9.19
N MET A 122 2.24 11.70 -9.15
CA MET A 122 3.24 12.25 -8.23
C MET A 122 2.59 12.61 -6.89
N TYR A 123 3.16 12.14 -5.80
CA TYR A 123 2.76 12.47 -4.44
C TYR A 123 3.95 13.12 -3.73
N GLY A 124 4.14 14.42 -3.92
CA GLY A 124 5.31 15.09 -3.34
C GLY A 124 6.59 14.47 -3.92
N ASP A 125 7.41 13.88 -3.05
CA ASP A 125 8.69 13.28 -3.43
C ASP A 125 8.61 11.81 -3.85
N ILE A 126 7.42 11.19 -3.76
CA ILE A 126 7.22 9.78 -4.16
C ILE A 126 6.33 9.69 -5.40
N ILE A 127 6.54 8.63 -6.19
CA ILE A 127 5.73 8.33 -7.37
C ILE A 127 4.83 7.13 -7.09
N GLY A 128 3.54 7.25 -7.41
CA GLY A 128 2.56 6.17 -7.31
C GLY A 128 2.29 5.54 -8.68
N HIS A 129 2.38 4.23 -8.75
CA HIS A 129 2.04 3.40 -9.90
C HIS A 129 0.84 2.53 -9.57
N LYS A 130 -0.31 2.84 -10.19
CA LYS A 130 -1.52 2.04 -10.06
C LYS A 130 -1.59 1.01 -11.19
N PRO A 131 -1.61 -0.30 -10.88
CA PRO A 131 -1.86 -1.30 -11.90
C PRO A 131 -3.35 -1.22 -12.28
N LYS A 132 -3.62 -1.19 -13.58
CA LYS A 132 -4.97 -1.31 -14.14
C LYS A 132 -5.39 -2.79 -14.14
N THR A 133 -4.48 -3.69 -14.46
CA THR A 133 -4.74 -5.14 -14.52
C THR A 133 -3.43 -5.88 -14.31
N ILE A 134 -3.43 -6.91 -13.45
CA ILE A 134 -2.32 -7.86 -13.31
C ILE A 134 -2.84 -9.21 -13.79
N LYS A 135 -2.28 -9.74 -14.89
CA LYS A 135 -2.63 -11.06 -15.42
C LYS A 135 -1.62 -12.08 -14.97
N ILE A 136 -2.11 -13.16 -14.36
CA ILE A 136 -1.30 -14.24 -13.82
C ILE A 136 -1.72 -15.55 -14.47
N GLN A 137 -0.76 -16.33 -14.91
CA GLN A 137 -0.96 -17.70 -15.36
C GLN A 137 -0.77 -18.65 -14.19
N ILE A 138 -1.74 -19.52 -13.96
CA ILE A 138 -1.68 -20.64 -13.02
C ILE A 138 -2.15 -21.86 -13.79
N ASP A 139 -1.32 -22.90 -13.85
CA ASP A 139 -1.54 -24.06 -14.71
C ASP A 139 -1.84 -23.59 -16.17
N ASN A 140 -2.98 -24.00 -16.73
CA ASN A 140 -3.43 -23.59 -18.07
C ASN A 140 -4.47 -22.44 -18.05
N GLN A 141 -4.63 -21.77 -16.91
CA GLN A 141 -5.62 -20.70 -16.74
C GLN A 141 -4.94 -19.35 -16.54
N VAL A 142 -5.56 -18.30 -17.10
CA VAL A 142 -5.15 -16.91 -16.87
C VAL A 142 -6.18 -16.27 -15.96
N ILE A 143 -5.74 -15.81 -14.80
CA ILE A 143 -6.57 -15.07 -13.84
C ILE A 143 -6.15 -13.60 -13.80
N VAL A 144 -7.08 -12.74 -13.40
CA VAL A 144 -6.80 -11.34 -13.10
C VAL A 144 -6.70 -11.16 -11.60
N LEU A 145 -5.66 -10.46 -11.17
CA LEU A 145 -5.48 -10.02 -9.80
C LEU A 145 -5.65 -8.51 -9.72
N ASP A 146 -6.59 -8.07 -8.90
CA ASP A 146 -6.96 -6.67 -8.73
C ASP A 146 -6.73 -6.16 -7.30
N GLN A 147 -6.20 -7.00 -6.41
CA GLN A 147 -6.01 -6.67 -4.99
C GLN A 147 -4.87 -5.68 -4.74
N ILE A 148 -3.88 -5.62 -5.63
CA ILE A 148 -2.77 -4.66 -5.55
C ILE A 148 -3.24 -3.34 -6.16
N LYS A 149 -3.41 -2.30 -5.34
CA LYS A 149 -4.02 -1.02 -5.77
C LYS A 149 -2.97 0.07 -6.04
N MET A 150 -1.80 0.02 -5.40
CA MET A 150 -0.75 1.01 -5.61
C MET A 150 0.64 0.47 -5.24
N ILE A 151 1.61 0.75 -6.10
CA ILE A 151 3.05 0.59 -5.84
C ILE A 151 3.63 2.00 -5.70
N PHE A 152 4.41 2.25 -4.65
CA PHE A 152 5.12 3.51 -4.49
C PHE A 152 6.60 3.36 -4.84
N GLY A 153 7.14 4.36 -5.52
CA GLY A 153 8.55 4.51 -5.84
C GLY A 153 9.17 5.68 -5.09
N THR A 154 10.35 5.46 -4.53
CA THR A 154 11.30 6.47 -4.04
C THR A 154 12.56 6.43 -4.90
N LYS A 155 13.59 7.20 -4.53
CA LYS A 155 14.91 7.11 -5.17
C LYS A 155 15.57 5.73 -4.99
N SER A 156 15.30 5.03 -3.89
CA SER A 156 15.90 3.71 -3.63
C SER A 156 15.24 2.60 -4.43
N GLY A 157 13.92 2.66 -4.60
CA GLY A 157 13.19 1.67 -5.39
C GLY A 157 11.69 1.68 -5.12
N TYR A 158 11.06 0.52 -5.34
CA TYR A 158 9.62 0.34 -5.38
C TYR A 158 9.13 -0.65 -4.33
N LYS A 159 7.95 -0.39 -3.77
CA LYS A 159 7.29 -1.22 -2.76
C LYS A 159 5.78 -1.20 -2.93
N VAL A 160 5.10 -2.33 -2.69
CA VAL A 160 3.62 -2.36 -2.71
C VAL A 160 3.12 -1.63 -1.47
N GLY A 161 2.29 -0.58 -1.65
CA GLY A 161 1.87 0.24 -0.50
C GLY A 161 0.38 0.33 -0.26
N VAL A 162 -0.46 -0.04 -1.25
CA VAL A 162 -1.90 -0.16 -1.04
C VAL A 162 -2.38 -1.47 -1.63
N ILE A 163 -3.05 -2.25 -0.78
CA ILE A 163 -3.82 -3.42 -1.17
C ILE A 163 -5.25 -3.29 -0.63
N GLY A 164 -6.21 -3.98 -1.25
CA GLY A 164 -7.59 -4.01 -0.80
C GLY A 164 -8.42 -5.00 -1.63
N PRO A 165 -9.66 -5.29 -1.21
CA PRO A 165 -10.60 -6.04 -2.05
C PRO A 165 -10.76 -5.35 -3.41
#